data_AF-A0A212LTM6-F1
#
_entry.id   AF-A0A212LTM6-F1
#
_cell.length_a   1.000
_cell.length_b   1.000
_cell.length_c   1.000
_cell.angle_alpha   90.00
_cell.angle_beta   90.00
_cell.angle_gamma   90.00
#
_symmetry.space_group_name_H-M   'P 1'
#
loop_
_entity.id
_entity.type
_entity.pdbx_description
1 polymer ?
#
loop_
_entity_poly.entity_id
_entity_poly.type
_entity_poly.pdbx_seq_one_letter_code
_entity_poly.pdbx_strand_id
1 'polypeptide(L)' 'MRKFVKTTESIITPLEPRRAVIVGDECLVDVRFVESRSEAAGWLYEYEVTGEIGKVEKFFVRLKDIERKLD' A
#
# COMPACT_ATOMS: atom_id res chain seq x y z
N MET A 1 3.09 20.40 -20.33
CA MET A 1 2.58 19.98 -19.00
C MET A 1 2.07 18.55 -19.11
N ARG A 2 2.76 17.56 -18.52
CA ARG A 2 2.21 16.20 -18.39
C ARG A 2 1.08 16.28 -17.37
N LYS A 3 -0.14 15.87 -17.73
CA LYS A 3 -1.23 15.71 -16.77
C LYS A 3 -0.77 14.63 -15.78
N PHE A 4 -0.59 14.99 -14.52
CA PHE A 4 -0.32 14.02 -13.46
C PHE A 4 -1.59 13.19 -13.26
N VAL A 5 -1.66 12.03 -13.93
CA VAL A 5 -2.79 11.12 -13.82
C VAL A 5 -2.76 10.54 -12.41
N LYS A 6 -3.75 10.91 -11.60
CA LYS A 6 -3.99 10.28 -10.32
C LYS A 6 -4.75 8.96 -10.55
N THR A 7 -4.36 7.94 -9.82
CA THR A 7 -5.05 6.65 -9.76
C THR A 7 -5.37 6.32 -8.31
N THR A 8 -6.39 5.47 -8.12
CA THR A 8 -6.72 4.84 -6.85
C THR A 8 -6.72 3.34 -7.08
N GLU A 9 -5.94 2.60 -6.30
CA GLU A 9 -5.77 1.16 -6.43
C GLU A 9 -6.00 0.48 -5.07
N SER A 10 -6.58 -0.71 -5.07
CA SER A 10 -6.76 -1.52 -3.86
C SER A 10 -5.64 -2.55 -3.70
N ILE A 11 -5.16 -2.75 -2.49
CA ILE A 11 -4.15 -3.76 -2.16
C ILE A 11 -4.47 -4.48 -0.86
N ILE A 12 -4.21 -5.78 -0.84
CA ILE A 12 -4.30 -6.63 0.35
C ILE A 12 -2.88 -7.07 0.71
N THR A 13 -2.46 -6.86 1.95
CA THR A 13 -1.12 -7.18 2.43
C THR A 13 -1.17 -7.60 3.92
N PRO A 14 -0.26 -8.47 4.39
CA PRO A 14 -0.09 -8.73 5.81
C PRO A 14 0.51 -7.53 6.58
N LEU A 15 0.90 -6.45 5.88
CA LEU A 15 1.47 -5.27 6.51
C LEU A 15 0.41 -4.51 7.32
N GLU A 16 0.67 -4.33 8.62
CA GLU A 16 -0.24 -3.62 9.53
C GLU A 16 -0.43 -2.13 9.17
N PRO A 17 -1.59 -1.53 9.53
CA PRO A 17 -1.96 -0.18 9.09
C PRO A 17 -0.93 0.90 9.39
N ARG A 18 -0.31 0.87 10.58
CA ARG A 18 0.72 1.84 10.97
C ARG A 18 1.91 1.83 10.01
N ARG A 19 2.34 0.64 9.56
CA ARG A 19 3.47 0.51 8.64
C ARG A 19 3.07 0.88 7.22
N ALA A 20 1.87 0.50 6.78
CA ALA A 20 1.35 0.87 5.47
C ALA A 20 1.29 2.41 5.30
N VAL A 21 0.85 3.13 6.32
CA VAL A 21 0.83 4.62 6.32
C VAL A 21 2.23 5.20 6.20
N ILE A 22 3.22 4.70 6.96
CA ILE A 22 4.61 5.17 6.86
C ILE A 22 5.16 4.98 5.45
N VAL A 23 4.91 3.83 4.83
CA VAL A 23 5.34 3.58 3.43
C VAL A 23 4.61 4.51 2.45
N GLY A 24 3.34 4.82 2.73
CA GLY A 24 2.55 5.79 1.97
C GLY A 24 3.19 7.17 1.96
N ASP A 25 3.55 7.66 3.15
CA ASP A 25 4.24 8.94 3.33
C ASP A 25 5.59 8.97 2.60
N GLU A 26 6.39 7.90 2.70
CA GLU A 26 7.67 7.76 1.97
C GLU A 26 7.51 7.79 0.44
N CYS A 27 6.35 7.34 -0.05
CA CYS A 27 6.04 7.26 -1.48
C CYS A 27 5.22 8.45 -1.99
N LEU A 28 4.81 9.37 -1.11
CA LEU A 28 3.96 10.52 -1.42
C LEU A 28 2.60 10.09 -2.02
N VAL A 29 1.98 9.07 -1.42
CA VAL A 29 0.64 8.57 -1.75
C VAL A 29 -0.25 8.56 -0.51
N ASP A 30 -1.55 8.77 -0.70
CA ASP A 30 -2.53 8.66 0.36
C ASP A 30 -2.92 7.18 0.53
N VAL A 31 -2.87 6.67 1.76
CA VAL A 31 -3.24 5.29 2.11
C VAL A 31 -4.43 5.32 3.07
N ARG A 32 -5.51 4.65 2.68
CA ARG A 32 -6.71 4.50 3.50
C ARG A 32 -6.92 3.03 3.85
N PHE A 33 -7.02 2.74 5.13
CA PHE A 33 -7.43 1.43 5.62
C PHE A 33 -8.91 1.18 5.28
N VAL A 34 -9.20 0.01 4.71
CA VAL A 34 -10.55 -0.43 4.35
C VAL A 34 -11.06 -1.42 5.38
N GLU A 35 -10.43 -2.58 5.45
CA GLU A 35 -10.81 -3.65 6.38
C GLU A 35 -9.64 -4.58 6.70
N SER A 36 -9.85 -5.43 7.70
CA SER A 36 -8.90 -6.48 8.08
C SER A 36 -9.63 -7.81 8.22
N ARG A 37 -9.00 -8.89 7.79
CA ARG A 37 -9.51 -10.26 7.94
C ARG A 37 -8.44 -11.17 8.52
N SER A 38 -8.87 -12.10 9.37
CA SER A 38 -8.01 -13.16 9.89
C SER A 38 -8.10 -14.38 8.99
N GLU A 39 -6.95 -14.86 8.52
CA GLU A 39 -6.82 -16.10 7.76
C GLU A 39 -5.93 -17.10 8.51
N ALA A 40 -5.86 -18.35 8.04
CA ALA A 40 -5.05 -19.40 8.67
C ALA A 40 -3.55 -19.04 8.75
N ALA A 41 -3.06 -18.21 7.83
CA ALA A 41 -1.68 -17.75 7.76
C ALA A 41 -1.40 -16.44 8.53
N GLY A 42 -2.43 -15.80 9.10
CA GLY A 42 -2.31 -14.54 9.83
C GLY A 42 -3.35 -13.49 9.43
N TRP A 43 -3.13 -12.26 9.87
CA TRP A 43 -3.99 -11.12 9.51
C TRP A 43 -3.63 -10.57 8.14
N LEU A 44 -4.65 -10.26 7.35
CA LEU A 44 -4.54 -9.50 6.12
C LEU A 44 -5.31 -8.20 6.27
N TYR A 45 -4.76 -7.14 5.67
CA TYR A 45 -5.29 -5.79 5.72
C TYR A 45 -5.48 -5.28 4.30
N GLU A 46 -6.65 -4.73 4.02
CA GLU A 46 -6.98 -4.10 2.75
C GLU A 46 -6.85 -2.58 2.84
N TYR A 47 -6.29 -2.00 1.79
CA TYR A 47 -6.06 -0.56 1.67
C TYR A 47 -6.48 -0.04 0.30
N GLU A 48 -7.02 1.17 0.27
CA GLU A 48 -7.11 2.02 -0.92
C GLU A 48 -5.90 2.96 -0.95
N VAL A 49 -5.18 2.99 -2.07
CA VAL A 49 -3.97 3.82 -2.27
C VAL A 49 -4.22 4.80 -3.39
N THR A 50 -4.11 6.10 -3.11
CA THR A 50 -4.38 7.15 -4.09
C THR A 50 -3.15 8.02 -4.32
N GLY A 51 -2.79 8.28 -5.58
CA GLY A 51 -1.63 9.09 -5.90
C GLY A 51 -1.36 9.18 -7.39
N GLU A 52 -0.25 9.80 -7.77
CA GLU A 52 0.22 9.76 -9.16
C GLU A 52 0.64 8.32 -9.52
N ILE A 53 0.34 7.87 -10.73
CA ILE A 53 0.55 6.47 -11.15
C ILE A 53 1.95 5.93 -10.79
N GLY A 54 3.03 6.67 -11.09
CA GLY A 54 4.39 6.23 -10.78
C GLY A 54 4.73 6.20 -9.28
N LYS A 55 4.02 6.99 -8.46
CA LYS A 55 4.16 6.97 -6.99
C LYS A 55 3.42 5.78 -6.39
N VAL A 56 2.24 5.45 -6.93
CA VAL A 56 1.48 4.25 -6.55
C VAL A 56 2.26 2.98 -6.94
N GLU A 57 2.85 2.93 -8.14
CA GLU A 57 3.72 1.82 -8.55
C GLU A 57 4.93 1.67 -7.61
N LYS A 58 5.59 2.78 -7.26
CA LYS A 58 6.71 2.78 -6.30
C LYS A 58 6.29 2.25 -4.93
N PHE A 59 5.11 2.65 -4.44
CA PHE A 59 4.55 2.16 -3.19
C PHE A 59 4.38 0.64 -3.21
N PHE A 60 3.84 0.07 -4.29
CA PHE A 60 3.68 -1.39 -4.42
C PHE A 60 4.99 -2.15 -4.47
N VAL A 61 6.01 -1.62 -5.16
CA VAL A 61 7.35 -2.22 -5.14
C VAL A 61 7.92 -2.22 -3.71
N ARG A 62 7.79 -1.10 -3.00
CA ARG A 62 8.29 -0.95 -1.63
C ARG A 62 7.59 -1.89 -0.64
N LEU A 63 6.28 -2.07 -0.79
CA LEU A 63 5.49 -3.02 -0.01
C LEU A 63 6.01 -4.46 -0.18
N LYS A 64 6.19 -4.91 -1.43
CA LYS A 64 6.72 -6.25 -1.73
C LYS A 64 8.12 -6.47 -1.17
N ASP A 65 8.98 -5.45 -1.21
CA ASP A 65 10.32 -5.53 -0.61
C ASP A 65 10.28 -5.67 0.92
N ILE A 66 9.25 -5.13 1.57
CA ILE A 66 9.04 -5.28 3.02
C ILE A 66 8.49 -6.67 3.33
N GLU A 67 7.51 -7.14 2.57
CA GLU A 67 6.91 -8.48 2.74
C GLU A 67 7.97 -9.58 2.63
N ARG A 68 8.85 -9.50 1.61
CA ARG A 68 9.95 -10.46 1.43
C ARG A 68 10.98 -10.49 2.55
N LYS A 69 11.03 -9.47 3.41
CA LYS A 69 11.93 -9.42 4.58
C LYS A 69 11.27 -9.95 5.84
N LEU A 70 9.97 -10.21 5.81
CA LEU A 70 9.21 -10.77 6.93
C LEU A 70 9.14 -12.30 6.86
N ASP A 71 9.35 -12.89 5.69
CA ASP A 71 9.67 -14.32 5.47
C ASP A 71 11.11 -14.64 5.89
#